data_AF-A0A1L8R283-F1
#
_entry.id   AF-A0A1L8R283-F1
#
_cell.length_a   1.000
_cell.length_b   1.000
_cell.length_c   1.000
_cell.angle_alpha   90.00
_cell.angle_beta   90.00
_cell.angle_gamma   90.00
#
_symmetry.space_group_name_H-M   'P 1'
#
loop_
_entity.id
_entity.type
_entity.pdbx_description
1 polymer ?
#
loop_
_entity_poly.entity_id
_entity_poly.type
_entity_poly.pdbx_seq_one_letter_code
_entity_poly.pdbx_strand_id
1 'polypeptide(L)'
;MYPYWRLSVAGMDRVTRFNVIAMSGKAVEVCGDVDTMILDKTGTITYGNRLAADFFPVDGVDLKELIHYAALTCLHDETPEGKSILELAHRMGDNSTEIVGSSFIEFTAQTRMSGIDLPDGTKIRKGASDAIEKYVKGQGGKIPKNLWEEVEKISSLGGHLLQSAKIAVFWELFI
;
A
#
# COMPACT_ATOMS: atom_id res chain seq x y z
N MET A 1 -33.54 -18.25 44.43
CA MET A 1 -33.27 -18.31 42.98
C MET A 1 -32.82 -16.93 42.53
N TYR A 2 -31.53 -16.78 42.20
CA TYR A 2 -30.83 -15.48 42.19
C TYR A 2 -31.26 -14.55 41.03
N PRO A 3 -31.68 -13.30 41.31
CA PRO A 3 -32.18 -12.35 40.30
C PRO A 3 -31.09 -11.79 39.35
N TYR A 4 -29.81 -12.01 39.65
CA TYR A 4 -28.68 -11.46 38.89
C TYR A 4 -28.44 -12.11 37.53
N TRP A 5 -28.89 -13.35 37.30
CA TRP A 5 -28.66 -14.08 36.04
C TRP A 5 -29.37 -13.46 34.83
N ARG A 6 -30.53 -12.80 35.04
CA ARG A 6 -31.36 -12.28 33.93
C ARG A 6 -30.82 -10.97 33.34
N LEU A 7 -30.11 -10.16 34.13
CA LEU A 7 -29.50 -8.91 33.67
C LEU A 7 -28.34 -9.19 32.70
N SER A 8 -27.51 -10.19 32.99
CA SER A 8 -26.38 -10.57 32.15
C SER A 8 -26.82 -11.12 30.78
N VAL A 9 -27.91 -11.90 30.72
CA VAL A 9 -28.44 -12.45 29.45
C VAL A 9 -29.03 -11.34 28.57
N ALA A 10 -29.82 -10.43 29.15
CA ALA A 10 -30.40 -9.31 28.41
C ALA A 10 -29.35 -8.32 27.87
N GLY A 11 -28.23 -8.16 28.60
CA GLY A 11 -27.07 -7.37 28.15
C GLY A 11 -26.36 -8.03 26.97
N MET A 12 -26.13 -9.34 27.04
CA MET A 12 -25.51 -10.10 25.94
C MET A 12 -26.35 -10.04 24.65
N ASP A 13 -27.67 -10.20 24.74
CA ASP A 13 -28.59 -10.11 23.59
C ASP A 13 -28.59 -8.73 22.91
N ARG A 14 -28.26 -7.66 23.63
CA ARG A 14 -28.13 -6.32 23.05
C ARG A 14 -26.84 -6.18 22.27
N VAL A 15 -25.73 -6.67 22.82
CA VAL A 15 -24.39 -6.53 22.22
C VAL A 15 -24.30 -7.29 20.89
N THR A 16 -24.91 -8.47 20.81
CA THR A 16 -24.95 -9.25 19.55
C THR A 16 -25.73 -8.55 18.43
N ARG A 17 -26.75 -7.74 18.75
CA ARG A 17 -27.49 -6.93 17.75
C ARG A 17 -26.64 -5.82 17.12
N PHE A 18 -25.52 -5.47 17.73
CA PHE A 18 -24.55 -4.50 17.21
C PHE A 18 -23.33 -5.18 16.57
N ASN A 19 -23.45 -6.45 16.15
CA ASN A 19 -22.36 -7.24 15.56
C ASN A 19 -21.13 -7.41 16.46
N VAL A 20 -21.32 -7.32 17.78
CA VAL A 20 -20.27 -7.55 18.78
C VAL A 20 -20.49 -8.91 19.43
N ILE A 21 -19.46 -9.74 19.42
CA ILE A 21 -19.45 -11.03 20.10
C ILE A 21 -18.82 -10.84 21.48
N ALA A 22 -19.62 -10.91 22.54
CA ALA A 22 -19.14 -10.85 23.91
C ALA A 22 -18.90 -12.26 24.46
N MET A 23 -17.69 -12.53 24.93
CA MET A 23 -17.31 -13.84 25.47
C MET A 23 -17.94 -14.14 26.84
N SER A 24 -18.43 -13.12 27.55
CA SER A 24 -19.16 -13.29 28.81
C SER A 24 -20.05 -12.09 29.13
N GLY A 25 -21.10 -12.30 29.92
CA GLY A 25 -21.91 -11.21 30.46
C GLY A 25 -21.13 -10.28 31.40
N LYS A 26 -20.08 -10.79 32.05
CA LYS A 26 -19.19 -9.98 32.91
C LYS A 26 -18.35 -9.00 32.08
N ALA A 27 -17.91 -9.39 30.90
CA ALA A 27 -17.20 -8.49 29.99
C ALA A 27 -18.09 -7.31 29.56
N VAL A 28 -19.37 -7.57 29.29
CA VAL A 28 -20.35 -6.51 28.95
C VAL A 28 -20.57 -5.54 30.11
N GLU A 29 -20.67 -6.05 31.33
CA GLU A 29 -20.83 -5.24 32.54
C GLU A 29 -19.58 -4.36 32.79
N VAL A 30 -18.38 -4.94 32.75
CA VAL A 30 -17.13 -4.21 32.98
C VAL A 30 -16.88 -3.15 31.91
N CYS A 31 -17.26 -3.41 30.66
CA CYS A 31 -17.20 -2.39 29.59
C CYS A 31 -18.13 -1.19 29.83
N GLY A 32 -19.11 -1.28 30.74
CA GLY A 32 -19.95 -0.14 31.13
C GLY A 32 -19.23 0.85 32.04
N ASP A 33 -18.19 0.39 32.74
CA ASP A 33 -17.45 1.14 33.76
C ASP A 33 -16.05 1.57 33.29
N VAL A 34 -15.77 1.55 31.98
CA VAL A 34 -14.46 1.97 31.44
C VAL A 34 -14.41 3.47 31.17
N ASP A 35 -13.40 4.15 31.72
CA ASP A 35 -13.18 5.59 31.51
C ASP A 35 -12.29 5.92 30.30
N THR A 36 -11.51 4.96 29.82
CA THR A 36 -10.55 5.16 28.72
C THR A 36 -10.56 3.96 27.79
N MET A 37 -10.69 4.23 26.49
CA MET A 37 -10.62 3.23 25.44
C MET A 37 -9.38 3.47 24.58
N ILE A 38 -8.53 2.46 24.47
CA ILE A 38 -7.40 2.47 23.54
C ILE A 38 -7.84 1.68 22.31
N LEU A 39 -7.86 2.34 21.16
CA LEU A 39 -8.18 1.71 19.90
C LEU A 39 -6.88 1.51 19.11
N ASP A 40 -6.66 0.31 18.61
CA ASP A 40 -5.65 0.10 17.59
C ASP A 40 -6.13 0.70 16.26
N LYS A 41 -5.24 1.37 15.54
CA LYS A 41 -5.59 2.04 14.28
C LYS A 41 -5.59 1.06 13.11
N THR A 42 -4.57 0.21 13.04
CA THR A 42 -4.31 -0.62 11.86
C THR A 42 -5.15 -1.89 11.89
N GLY A 43 -6.04 -2.07 10.92
CA GLY A 43 -6.90 -3.26 10.85
C GLY A 43 -8.10 -3.27 11.81
N THR A 44 -8.25 -2.25 12.67
CA THR A 44 -9.42 -2.07 13.54
C THR A 44 -10.22 -0.81 13.16
N ILE A 45 -9.62 0.38 13.20
CA ILE A 45 -10.32 1.63 12.78
C ILE A 45 -10.30 1.80 11.26
N THR A 46 -9.14 1.55 10.64
CA THR A 46 -9.00 1.75 9.19
C THR A 46 -9.13 0.43 8.46
N TYR A 47 -9.84 0.41 7.33
CA TYR A 47 -9.69 -0.65 6.35
C TYR A 47 -8.19 -0.74 6.00
N GLY A 48 -7.55 -1.85 6.38
CA GLY A 48 -6.10 -2.03 6.34
C GLY A 48 -5.48 -2.06 4.95
N ASN A 49 -6.21 -1.66 3.91
CA ASN A 49 -5.76 -1.71 2.53
C ASN A 49 -5.20 -0.33 2.15
N ARG A 50 -3.87 -0.28 2.00
CA ARG A 50 -3.14 0.92 1.57
C ARG A 50 -3.17 1.00 0.05
N LEU A 51 -4.22 1.61 -0.49
CA LEU A 51 -4.42 1.72 -1.93
C LEU A 51 -3.66 2.91 -2.52
N ALA A 52 -3.22 2.79 -3.77
CA ALA A 52 -2.64 3.88 -4.53
C ALA A 52 -3.67 5.01 -4.69
N ALA A 53 -3.22 6.25 -4.50
CA ALA A 53 -4.08 7.43 -4.55
C ALA A 53 -3.71 8.40 -5.67
N ASP A 54 -2.42 8.53 -5.99
CA ASP A 54 -1.92 9.45 -7.02
C ASP A 54 -0.51 9.04 -7.50
N PHE A 55 -0.05 9.65 -8.60
CA PHE A 55 1.29 9.48 -9.16
C PHE A 55 2.06 10.81 -9.15
N PHE A 56 3.27 10.79 -8.59
CA PHE A 56 4.12 11.98 -8.44
C PHE A 56 5.39 11.83 -9.28
N PRO A 57 5.49 12.50 -10.45
CA PRO A 57 6.68 12.46 -11.28
C PRO A 57 7.84 13.24 -10.65
N VAL A 58 9.05 12.73 -10.87
CA VAL A 58 10.31 13.35 -10.45
C VAL A 58 11.13 13.77 -11.66
N ASP A 59 12.02 14.75 -11.51
CA ASP A 59 12.89 15.27 -12.57
C ASP A 59 12.21 15.70 -13.88
N GLY A 60 10.91 16.00 -13.87
CA GLY A 60 10.16 16.37 -15.08
C GLY A 60 9.82 15.20 -16.01
N VAL A 61 9.92 13.96 -15.53
CA VAL A 61 9.38 12.77 -16.22
C VAL A 61 7.90 12.99 -16.55
N ASP A 62 7.48 12.55 -17.75
CA ASP A 62 6.09 12.69 -18.16
C ASP A 62 5.18 11.84 -17.27
N LEU A 63 4.05 12.42 -16.86
CA LEU A 63 3.10 11.73 -15.99
C LEU A 63 2.56 10.45 -16.63
N LYS A 64 2.31 10.44 -17.95
CA LYS A 64 1.80 9.24 -18.64
C LYS A 64 2.85 8.14 -18.71
N GLU A 65 4.11 8.51 -18.89
CA GLU A 65 5.23 7.58 -18.88
C GLU A 65 5.39 6.91 -17.51
N LEU A 66 5.34 7.70 -16.43
CA LEU A 66 5.30 7.19 -15.06
C LEU A 66 4.14 6.20 -14.84
N ILE A 67 2.94 6.55 -15.30
CA ILE A 67 1.76 5.69 -15.15
C ILE A 67 1.93 4.40 -15.96
N HIS A 68 2.41 4.51 -17.20
CA HIS A 68 2.61 3.37 -18.11
C HIS A 68 3.52 2.32 -17.49
N TYR A 69 4.70 2.74 -17.04
CA TYR A 69 5.63 1.79 -16.44
C TYR A 69 5.15 1.27 -15.07
N ALA A 70 4.36 2.06 -14.33
CA ALA A 70 3.72 1.61 -13.09
C ALA A 70 2.74 0.49 -13.35
N ALA A 71 1.88 0.64 -14.35
CA ALA A 71 0.99 -0.40 -14.79
C ALA A 71 1.77 -1.67 -15.18
N LEU A 72 2.80 -1.54 -16.02
CA LEU A 72 3.63 -2.68 -16.46
C LEU A 72 4.21 -3.48 -15.29
N THR A 73 4.73 -2.83 -14.25
CA THR A 73 5.26 -3.54 -13.05
C THR A 73 4.20 -4.21 -12.18
N CYS A 74 2.92 -3.84 -12.34
CA CYS A 74 1.82 -4.33 -11.52
C CYS A 74 0.94 -5.36 -12.23
N LEU A 75 1.17 -5.65 -13.52
CA LEU A 75 0.36 -6.59 -14.30
C LEU A 75 0.27 -7.99 -13.67
N HIS A 76 1.32 -8.44 -12.98
CA HIS A 76 1.39 -9.73 -12.28
C HIS A 76 1.50 -9.58 -10.76
N ASP A 77 1.29 -8.37 -10.23
CA ASP A 77 1.34 -8.12 -8.79
C ASP A 77 -0.03 -8.33 -8.15
N GLU A 78 -0.26 -9.55 -7.66
CA GLU A 78 -1.54 -9.97 -7.06
C GLU A 78 -1.84 -9.35 -5.69
N THR A 79 -0.89 -8.60 -5.12
CA THR A 79 -1.08 -7.92 -3.83
C THR A 79 -2.16 -6.83 -3.93
N PRO A 80 -2.86 -6.51 -2.83
CA PRO A 80 -3.80 -5.39 -2.79
C PRO A 80 -3.16 -4.07 -3.26
N GLU A 81 -1.88 -3.84 -2.92
CA GLU A 81 -1.10 -2.69 -3.35
C GLU A 81 -0.88 -2.68 -4.87
N GLY A 82 -0.41 -3.80 -5.44
CA GLY A 82 -0.21 -3.96 -6.89
C GLY A 82 -1.48 -3.71 -7.68
N LYS A 83 -2.58 -4.35 -7.26
CA LYS A 83 -3.91 -4.17 -7.86
C LYS A 83 -4.38 -2.73 -7.81
N SER A 84 -4.15 -2.05 -6.69
CA SER A 84 -4.56 -0.64 -6.53
C SER A 84 -3.81 0.32 -7.45
N ILE A 85 -2.52 0.07 -7.70
CA ILE A 85 -1.72 0.87 -8.63
C ILE A 85 -2.21 0.66 -10.07
N LEU A 86 -2.46 -0.60 -10.45
CA LEU A 86 -2.96 -0.94 -11.78
C LEU A 86 -4.37 -0.35 -12.01
N GLU A 87 -5.25 -0.43 -11.01
CA GLU A 87 -6.59 0.19 -11.07
C GLU A 87 -6.50 1.72 -11.22
N LEU A 88 -5.63 2.38 -10.46
CA LEU A 88 -5.41 3.82 -10.58
C LEU A 88 -4.85 4.19 -11.97
N ALA A 89 -3.89 3.43 -12.49
CA ALA A 89 -3.33 3.65 -13.81
C ALA A 89 -4.40 3.55 -14.90
N HIS A 90 -5.24 2.52 -14.86
CA HIS A 90 -6.36 2.37 -15.80
C HIS A 90 -7.36 3.52 -15.71
N ARG A 91 -7.70 3.99 -14.50
CA ARG A 91 -8.58 5.16 -14.32
C ARG A 91 -7.99 6.43 -14.92
N MET A 92 -6.67 6.54 -14.95
CA MET A 92 -5.94 7.68 -15.54
C MET A 92 -5.66 7.52 -17.04
N GLY A 93 -6.20 6.47 -17.67
CA GLY A 93 -6.20 6.28 -19.12
C GLY A 93 -5.10 5.35 -19.65
N ASP A 94 -4.34 4.69 -18.77
CA ASP A 94 -3.43 3.63 -19.19
C ASP A 94 -4.21 2.36 -19.59
N ASN A 95 -3.75 1.70 -20.65
CA ASN A 95 -4.32 0.43 -21.11
C ASN A 95 -3.19 -0.56 -21.42
N SER A 96 -2.11 -0.49 -20.65
CA SER A 96 -0.93 -1.32 -20.86
C SER A 96 -1.27 -2.78 -20.68
N THR A 97 -0.83 -3.59 -21.62
CA THR A 97 -0.93 -5.05 -21.55
C THR A 97 0.45 -5.64 -21.45
N GLU A 98 0.50 -6.92 -21.09
CA GLU A 98 1.76 -7.66 -21.03
C GLU A 98 2.52 -7.59 -22.36
N ILE A 99 3.81 -7.30 -22.26
CA ILE A 99 4.73 -7.26 -23.40
C ILE A 99 5.33 -8.67 -23.55
N VAL A 100 5.16 -9.28 -24.71
CA VAL A 100 5.68 -10.62 -25.00
C VAL A 100 7.19 -10.65 -24.83
N GLY A 101 7.70 -11.59 -24.03
CA GLY A 101 9.13 -11.71 -23.73
C GLY A 101 9.61 -10.85 -22.57
N SER A 102 8.69 -10.15 -21.88
CA SER A 102 9.01 -9.54 -20.60
C SER A 102 9.20 -10.57 -19.48
N SER A 103 10.04 -10.26 -18.50
CA SER A 103 10.31 -11.10 -17.33
C SER A 103 9.97 -10.34 -16.06
N PHE A 104 8.99 -10.84 -15.32
CA PHE A 104 8.56 -10.27 -14.06
C PHE A 104 9.48 -10.67 -12.91
N ILE A 105 9.75 -9.73 -12.02
CA ILE A 105 10.54 -9.92 -10.81
C ILE A 105 9.61 -9.71 -9.62
N GLU A 106 9.33 -10.79 -8.91
CA GLU A 106 8.52 -10.76 -7.71
C GLU A 106 9.15 -9.92 -6.59
N PHE A 107 8.31 -9.40 -5.71
CA PHE A 107 8.77 -8.67 -4.55
C PHE A 107 9.46 -9.63 -3.57
N THR A 108 10.65 -9.26 -3.10
CA THR A 108 11.29 -9.98 -1.98
C THR A 108 11.57 -9.03 -0.83
N ALA A 109 11.44 -9.52 0.40
CA ALA A 109 11.74 -8.72 1.59
C ALA A 109 13.24 -8.35 1.70
N GLN A 110 14.12 -9.15 1.09
CA GLN A 110 15.56 -8.94 1.07
C GLN A 110 15.94 -7.75 0.17
N THR A 111 15.37 -7.70 -1.04
CA THR A 111 15.63 -6.61 -1.98
C THR A 111 14.71 -5.40 -1.73
N ARG A 112 13.57 -5.61 -1.08
CA ARG A 112 12.50 -4.61 -0.86
C ARG A 112 12.05 -3.94 -2.17
N MET A 113 12.09 -4.68 -3.27
CA MET A 113 11.71 -4.23 -4.60
C MET A 113 11.16 -5.39 -5.44
N SER A 114 10.38 -5.04 -6.44
CA SER A 114 9.91 -5.88 -7.55
C SER A 114 10.10 -5.13 -8.87
N GLY A 115 9.75 -5.73 -10.00
CA GLY A 115 9.87 -5.05 -11.29
C GLY A 115 9.58 -5.92 -12.50
N ILE A 116 9.98 -5.43 -13.66
CA ILE A 116 9.86 -6.11 -14.94
C ILE A 116 11.10 -5.80 -15.79
N ASP A 117 11.62 -6.81 -16.47
CA ASP A 117 12.65 -6.68 -17.51
C ASP A 117 11.96 -6.81 -18.87
N LEU A 118 12.11 -5.79 -19.71
CA LEU A 118 11.52 -5.73 -21.04
C LEU A 118 12.49 -6.31 -22.09
N PRO A 119 11.96 -6.84 -23.22
CA PRO A 119 12.77 -7.47 -24.26
C PRO A 119 13.69 -6.50 -25.02
N ASP A 120 13.42 -5.20 -24.96
CA ASP A 120 14.28 -4.12 -25.49
C ASP A 120 15.53 -3.87 -24.62
N GLY A 121 15.63 -4.53 -23.46
CA GLY A 121 16.72 -4.36 -22.49
C GLY A 121 16.37 -3.39 -21.36
N THR A 122 15.22 -2.73 -21.41
CA THR A 122 14.76 -1.79 -20.40
C THR A 122 14.41 -2.53 -19.11
N LYS A 123 15.02 -2.11 -17.99
CA LYS A 123 14.80 -2.73 -16.68
C LYS A 123 14.08 -1.78 -15.78
N ILE A 124 12.87 -2.17 -15.40
CA ILE A 124 11.98 -1.34 -14.61
C ILE A 124 11.89 -1.90 -13.20
N ARG A 125 12.03 -1.06 -12.17
CA ARG A 125 11.97 -1.47 -10.76
C ARG A 125 11.04 -0.57 -9.96
N LYS A 126 10.30 -1.16 -9.02
CA LYS A 126 9.49 -0.46 -8.02
C LYS A 126 9.79 -1.01 -6.62
N GLY A 127 9.71 -0.18 -5.59
CA GLY A 127 9.96 -0.65 -4.24
C GLY A 127 10.27 0.46 -3.23
N ALA A 128 10.97 0.08 -2.17
CA ALA A 128 11.36 1.02 -1.14
C ALA A 128 12.33 2.08 -1.70
N SER A 129 12.09 3.37 -1.45
CA SER A 129 12.89 4.49 -1.99
C SER A 129 14.38 4.34 -1.73
N ASP A 130 14.77 3.89 -0.54
CA ASP A 130 16.15 3.62 -0.14
C ASP A 130 16.75 2.38 -0.84
N ALA A 131 15.93 1.38 -1.15
CA ALA A 131 16.37 0.20 -1.91
C ALA A 131 16.56 0.52 -3.39
N ILE A 132 15.62 1.27 -3.98
CA ILE A 132 15.70 1.74 -5.37
C ILE A 132 16.88 2.68 -5.55
N GLU A 133 17.13 3.60 -4.61
CA GLU A 133 18.29 4.48 -4.67
C GLU A 133 19.61 3.71 -4.69
N LYS A 134 19.74 2.68 -3.83
CA LYS A 134 20.92 1.80 -3.81
C LYS A 134 21.07 1.03 -5.12
N TYR A 135 19.96 0.54 -5.68
CA TYR A 135 19.97 -0.15 -6.97
C TYR A 135 20.46 0.77 -8.09
N VAL A 136 19.89 1.97 -8.21
CA VAL A 136 20.26 2.95 -9.24
C VAL A 136 21.72 3.36 -9.10
N LYS A 137 22.19 3.65 -7.88
CA LYS A 137 23.61 3.96 -7.62
C LYS A 137 24.54 2.80 -7.97
N GLY A 138 24.12 1.57 -7.69
CA GLY A 138 24.88 0.35 -8.03
C GLY A 138 25.05 0.16 -9.53
N GLN A 139 24.12 0.65 -10.33
CA GLN A 139 24.18 0.62 -11.80
C GLN A 139 24.83 1.87 -12.41
N GLY A 140 25.34 2.81 -11.59
CA GLY A 140 25.95 4.05 -12.06
C GLY A 140 24.95 5.15 -12.48
N GLY A 141 23.66 4.97 -12.19
CA GLY A 141 22.61 5.95 -12.46
C GLY A 141 22.65 7.15 -11.51
N LYS A 142 21.98 8.24 -11.90
CA LYS A 142 21.88 9.47 -11.11
C LYS A 142 20.51 9.57 -10.46
N ILE A 143 20.50 9.96 -9.19
CA ILE A 143 19.25 10.17 -8.44
C ILE A 143 18.74 11.60 -8.69
N PRO A 144 17.47 11.79 -9.07
CA PRO A 144 16.86 13.10 -9.19
C PRO A 144 16.94 13.90 -7.89
N LYS A 145 17.21 15.20 -8.00
CA LYS A 145 17.37 16.07 -6.81
C LYS A 145 16.07 16.24 -6.03
N ASN A 146 14.92 16.23 -6.72
CA ASN A 146 13.60 16.40 -6.10
C ASN A 146 13.01 15.09 -5.55
N LEU A 147 13.70 13.95 -5.71
CA LEU A 147 13.19 12.65 -5.24
C LEU A 147 12.88 12.68 -3.74
N TRP A 148 13.84 13.15 -2.93
CA TRP A 148 13.71 13.16 -1.48
C TRP A 148 12.68 14.17 -0.98
N GLU A 149 12.59 15.32 -1.66
CA GLU A 149 11.59 16.33 -1.34
C GLU A 149 10.16 15.78 -1.54
N GLU A 150 9.91 15.08 -2.65
CA GLU A 150 8.62 14.43 -2.88
C GLU A 150 8.38 13.29 -1.89
N VAL A 151 9.36 12.42 -1.63
CA VAL A 151 9.21 11.36 -0.60
C VAL A 151 8.86 11.95 0.76
N GLU A 152 9.51 13.02 1.19
CA GLU A 152 9.24 13.70 2.45
C GLU A 152 7.87 14.36 2.48
N LYS A 153 7.47 15.07 1.41
CA LYS A 153 6.14 15.66 1.28
C LYS A 153 5.07 14.61 1.45
N ILE A 154 5.15 13.51 0.69
CA ILE A 154 4.13 12.48 0.82
C ILE A 154 4.20 11.87 2.23
N SER A 155 5.40 11.68 2.82
CA SER A 155 5.60 11.09 4.18
C SER A 155 4.96 11.93 5.26
N SER A 156 4.96 13.25 5.08
CA SER A 156 4.40 14.22 6.00
C SER A 156 2.87 14.33 5.96
N LEU A 157 2.21 13.91 4.88
CA LEU A 157 0.74 13.91 4.73
C LEU A 157 0.02 12.88 5.64
N GLY A 158 0.76 12.26 6.56
CA GLY A 158 0.28 11.23 7.45
C GLY A 158 0.32 9.86 6.77
N GLY A 159 0.67 8.81 7.53
CA GLY A 159 0.83 7.42 7.06
C GLY A 159 -0.41 6.73 6.46
N HIS A 160 -1.37 7.50 5.93
CA HIS A 160 -2.51 7.06 5.14
C HIS A 160 -2.30 7.15 3.62
N LEU A 161 -1.35 7.95 3.15
CA LEU A 161 -1.11 8.14 1.71
C LEU A 161 0.13 7.42 1.19
N LEU A 162 0.74 6.54 1.99
CA LEU A 162 2.07 6.05 1.65
C LEU A 162 2.37 4.60 2.01
N GLN A 163 2.48 3.83 0.93
CA GLN A 163 3.74 3.18 0.55
C GLN A 163 3.63 2.47 -0.81
N SER A 164 2.43 2.44 -1.42
CA SER A 164 2.19 1.95 -2.78
C SER A 164 2.58 2.96 -3.87
N ALA A 165 2.56 4.26 -3.57
CA ALA A 165 3.21 5.30 -4.35
C ALA A 165 4.50 5.77 -3.67
N LYS A 166 5.34 4.84 -3.18
CA LYS A 166 6.77 5.15 -3.21
C LYS A 166 7.09 5.26 -4.69
N ILE A 167 7.26 6.51 -5.13
CA ILE A 167 7.79 6.94 -6.41
C ILE A 167 8.35 5.72 -7.11
N ALA A 168 7.58 5.20 -8.06
CA ALA A 168 8.16 4.30 -9.00
C ALA A 168 9.14 5.20 -9.77
N VAL A 169 10.38 5.22 -9.28
CA VAL A 169 11.50 5.81 -10.01
C VAL A 169 11.68 4.86 -11.17
N PHE A 170 10.88 5.09 -12.21
CA PHE A 170 11.14 4.54 -13.51
C PHE A 170 12.44 5.16 -13.96
N TRP A 171 13.45 4.32 -13.99
CA TRP A 171 14.68 4.63 -14.67
C TRP A 171 14.74 3.69 -15.86
N GLU A 172 14.58 4.26 -17.05
CA GLU A 172 15.24 3.70 -18.22
C GLU A 172 16.73 3.63 -17.90
N LEU A 173 17.29 2.43 -17.88
CA LEU A 173 18.72 2.24 -18.06
C LEU A 173 19.04 2.64 -19.50
N PHE A 174 19.26 3.94 -19.74
CA PHE A 174 20.10 4.35 -20.86
C PHE A 174 21.52 3.86 -20.55
N ILE A 175 21.84 2.68 -21.08
CA ILE A 175 23.21 2.35 -21.48
C ILE A 175 23.31 2.66 -22.97
#